data_AF-A0A939D1Y1-F1
#
_entry.id   AF-A0A939D1Y1-F1
#
_cell.length_a   1.000
_cell.length_b   1.000
_cell.length_c   1.000
_cell.angle_alpha   90.00
_cell.angle_beta   90.00
_cell.angle_gamma   90.00
#
_symmetry.space_group_name_H-M   'P 1'
#
loop_
_entity.id
_entity.type
_entity.pdbx_description
1 polymer ?
#
loop_
_entity_poly.entity_id
_entity_poly.type
_entity_poly.pdbx_seq_one_letter_code
_entity_poly.pdbx_strand_id
1 'polypeptide(L)'
;MYQWILPSLSEILAENQSRSVAECSPAKAEQQWRISLAATEHLLLNTLADPSVDTTQGLVLTAPAPLFSQPKLTQSLQTVTFTAKPFNPLALMPFQMPGTIPAADYANASVNEDIAPHDSVLPLLPADPLGAEQFCLVFTDKFRLVLVLATHKNGKKTFSFSFEPEIVQQAWRSLGARVMLANPEFFARLDALVEQYSPVAPDYRMMIHFSQLLLQELTEPEETKDSLLGTGDEVGEQGSRGVGEQGRRVFPNSQCPMPNAHYSLSSEGAPPSPNPDVELLQAFAHEVRTPLTTIRTMTRLLLKRRDLDASAINRLKIIDHECTEQIDRMELLFKAAELETTASAKSSKTQLTPMSLDQVLQQSIPRWEQAAHRRNLTLNVVLPQQLPTVVSNPTMLDQVLTGLMENFTRSLPAGSHIQVQVIPAGDQLKLQLSPQLRCKDSNKATIPATPPIRKALGQLLMFQPETGTISLNIAATKHLFQAIGGKLIVRQRPHYGEVMTIFLPLEVSNKQKPTVKN
;
A
#
# COMPACT_ATOMS: atom_id res chain seq x y z
N MET A 1 5.30 36.23 -26.78
CA MET A 1 5.12 35.52 -25.49
C MET A 1 6.26 34.52 -25.42
N TYR A 2 7.34 34.83 -24.70
CA TYR A 2 8.52 33.96 -24.64
C TYR A 2 8.13 32.68 -23.88
N GLN A 3 8.23 31.52 -24.54
CA GLN A 3 8.08 30.23 -23.86
C GLN A 3 9.33 30.00 -23.00
N TRP A 4 9.10 29.70 -21.73
CA TRP A 4 10.18 29.28 -20.82
C TRP A 4 10.76 27.96 -21.33
N ILE A 5 12.08 27.84 -21.39
CA ILE A 5 12.77 26.69 -22.02
C ILE A 5 12.89 25.51 -21.04
N LEU A 6 12.91 25.78 -19.73
CA LEU A 6 13.08 24.77 -18.70
C LEU A 6 11.70 24.26 -18.20
N PRO A 7 11.49 22.94 -18.07
CA PRO A 7 10.23 22.39 -17.58
C PRO A 7 9.99 22.75 -16.11
N SER A 8 8.72 22.73 -15.69
CA SER A 8 8.36 22.81 -14.27
C SER A 8 8.56 21.46 -13.56
N LEU A 9 8.45 21.42 -12.21
CA LEU A 9 8.61 20.15 -11.50
C LEU A 9 7.39 19.26 -11.67
N SER A 10 6.19 19.84 -11.80
CA SER A 10 4.99 19.06 -12.09
C SER A 10 5.01 18.46 -13.50
N GLU A 11 5.59 19.13 -14.49
CA GLU A 11 5.79 18.58 -15.84
C GLU A 11 6.74 17.37 -15.82
N ILE A 12 7.86 17.45 -15.09
CA ILE A 12 8.81 16.34 -14.94
C ILE A 12 8.15 15.12 -14.28
N LEU A 13 7.29 15.34 -13.28
CA LEU A 13 6.55 14.26 -12.63
C LEU A 13 5.45 13.68 -13.52
N ALA A 14 4.76 14.51 -14.30
CA ALA A 14 3.71 14.08 -15.20
C ALA A 14 4.23 13.24 -16.39
N GLU A 15 5.40 13.58 -16.94
CA GLU A 15 6.02 12.83 -18.05
C GLU A 15 6.44 11.41 -17.65
N ASN A 16 6.84 11.23 -16.39
CA ASN A 16 7.34 9.96 -15.86
C ASN A 16 6.26 9.11 -15.16
N GLN A 17 5.06 9.66 -14.93
CA GLN A 17 3.94 8.91 -14.36
C GLN A 17 3.04 8.32 -15.46
N SER A 18 3.23 7.03 -15.77
CA SER A 18 2.33 6.32 -16.69
C SER A 18 0.98 5.98 -16.04
N ARG A 19 0.04 6.95 -16.04
CA ARG A 19 -1.45 6.85 -16.06
C ARG A 19 -2.12 7.88 -15.15
N SER A 20 -3.05 8.63 -15.76
CA SER A 20 -4.32 9.14 -15.19
C SER A 20 -4.31 9.39 -13.68
N VAL A 21 -3.72 10.51 -13.26
CA VAL A 21 -4.05 11.12 -11.96
C VAL A 21 -5.56 11.34 -11.96
N ALA A 22 -6.30 10.55 -11.20
CA ALA A 22 -7.72 10.78 -11.00
C ALA A 22 -7.90 12.24 -10.56
N GLU A 23 -8.69 13.01 -11.30
CA GLU A 23 -8.90 14.43 -11.01
C GLU A 23 -9.39 14.57 -9.56
N CYS A 24 -8.48 14.96 -8.66
CA CYS A 24 -8.82 15.20 -7.27
C CYS A 24 -9.38 16.63 -7.14
N SER A 25 -10.31 16.83 -6.20
CA SER A 25 -10.74 18.18 -5.84
C SER A 25 -9.53 18.98 -5.34
N PRO A 26 -9.50 20.31 -5.53
CA PRO A 26 -8.37 21.14 -5.09
C PRO A 26 -8.12 21.02 -3.57
N ALA A 27 -9.18 20.87 -2.77
CA ALA A 27 -9.08 20.63 -1.33
C ALA A 27 -8.39 19.30 -1.00
N LYS A 28 -8.67 18.24 -1.76
CA LYS A 28 -8.03 16.93 -1.59
C LYS A 28 -6.54 16.97 -1.95
N ALA A 29 -6.16 17.71 -2.99
CA ALA A 29 -4.75 17.90 -3.34
C ALA A 29 -3.97 18.66 -2.25
N GLU A 30 -4.55 19.70 -1.66
CA GLU A 30 -3.95 20.43 -0.53
C GLU A 30 -3.84 19.56 0.73
N GLN A 31 -4.86 18.75 1.01
CA GLN A 31 -4.84 17.79 2.11
C GLN A 31 -3.72 16.75 1.91
N GLN A 32 -3.62 16.16 0.72
CA GLN A 32 -2.55 15.21 0.38
C GLN A 32 -1.16 15.84 0.50
N TRP A 33 -0.99 17.10 0.09
CA TRP A 33 0.25 17.86 0.27
C TRP A 33 0.61 17.99 1.75
N ARG A 34 -0.32 18.45 2.60
CA ARG A 34 -0.10 18.59 4.05
C ARG A 34 0.28 17.28 4.73
N ILE A 35 -0.45 16.20 4.43
CA ILE A 35 -0.18 14.88 5.01
C ILE A 35 1.19 14.37 4.55
N SER A 36 1.53 14.57 3.27
CA SER A 36 2.84 14.17 2.73
C SER A 36 3.99 14.93 3.40
N LEU A 37 3.80 16.21 3.74
CA LEU A 37 4.80 16.97 4.51
C LEU A 37 4.97 16.41 5.92
N ALA A 38 3.88 16.14 6.65
CA ALA A 38 3.95 15.54 7.98
C ALA A 38 4.61 14.15 7.94
N ALA A 39 4.27 13.34 6.94
CA ALA A 39 4.89 12.04 6.74
C ALA A 39 6.39 12.14 6.42
N THR A 40 6.77 13.11 5.59
CA THR A 40 8.19 13.39 5.27
C THR A 40 8.97 13.84 6.50
N GLU A 41 8.36 14.69 7.33
CA GLU A 41 8.96 15.15 8.59
C GLU A 41 9.21 13.95 9.53
N HIS A 42 8.23 13.06 9.68
CA HIS A 42 8.36 11.86 10.50
C HIS A 42 9.41 10.89 9.94
N LEU A 43 9.49 10.73 8.62
CA LEU A 43 10.56 9.94 7.99
C LEU A 43 11.93 10.52 8.30
N LEU A 44 12.10 11.84 8.13
CA LEU A 44 13.37 12.52 8.39
C LEU A 44 13.82 12.32 9.84
N LEU A 45 12.93 12.54 10.81
CA LEU A 45 13.22 12.37 12.23
C LEU A 45 13.65 10.95 12.60
N ASN A 46 13.12 9.93 11.90
CA ASN A 46 13.46 8.54 12.17
C ASN A 46 14.71 8.07 11.42
N THR A 47 15.08 8.75 10.32
CA THR A 47 16.28 8.41 9.54
C THR A 47 17.54 9.13 10.00
N LEU A 48 17.40 10.33 10.55
CA LEU A 48 18.52 11.15 11.02
C LEU A 48 18.98 10.65 12.39
N ALA A 49 20.29 10.42 12.54
CA ALA A 49 20.88 9.95 13.80
C ALA A 49 20.95 11.10 14.82
N ASP A 50 21.02 10.77 16.13
CA ASP A 50 21.16 11.79 17.19
C ASP A 50 22.33 12.75 16.86
N PRO A 51 22.13 14.08 17.02
CA PRO A 51 23.06 15.10 16.55
C PRO A 51 24.36 15.04 17.36
N SER A 52 25.28 14.20 16.92
CA SER A 52 26.64 14.14 17.41
C SER A 52 27.56 14.61 16.30
N VAL A 53 28.08 15.83 16.50
CA VAL A 53 29.14 16.52 15.75
C VAL A 53 28.74 17.06 14.36
N ASP A 54 28.52 18.38 14.28
CA ASP A 54 28.71 19.38 13.19
C ASP A 54 28.63 18.96 11.70
N THR A 55 28.02 17.83 11.37
CA THR A 55 27.93 17.31 10.02
C THR A 55 26.48 17.33 9.56
N THR A 56 26.23 18.11 8.52
CA THR A 56 24.94 18.13 7.83
C THR A 56 24.65 16.73 7.29
N GLN A 57 23.51 16.15 7.67
CA GLN A 57 23.10 14.78 7.34
C GLN A 57 22.14 14.71 6.15
N GLY A 58 21.69 15.87 5.64
CA GLY A 58 20.84 15.96 4.46
C GLY A 58 20.64 17.38 3.96
N LEU A 59 20.04 17.49 2.77
CA LEU A 59 19.75 18.74 2.09
C LEU A 59 18.26 18.77 1.73
N VAL A 60 17.60 19.90 2.00
CA VAL A 60 16.20 20.13 1.64
C VAL A 60 16.10 21.38 0.78
N LEU A 61 15.44 21.27 -0.37
CA LEU A 61 15.13 22.38 -1.25
C LEU A 61 13.62 22.62 -1.22
N THR A 62 13.16 23.81 -0.82
CA THR A 62 11.72 24.09 -0.68
C THR A 62 11.30 25.36 -1.40
N ALA A 63 10.01 25.44 -1.74
CA ALA A 63 9.37 26.68 -2.17
C ALA A 63 7.89 26.70 -1.75
N PRO A 64 7.30 27.87 -1.48
CA PRO A 64 7.92 29.21 -1.48
C PRO A 64 8.54 29.61 -0.14
N ALA A 65 8.45 28.76 0.88
CA ALA A 65 8.90 29.02 2.25
C ALA A 65 9.57 27.77 2.84
N PRO A 66 10.32 27.90 3.95
CA PRO A 66 10.78 26.74 4.70
C PRO A 66 9.59 25.92 5.21
N LEU A 67 9.68 24.58 5.08
CA LEU A 67 8.56 23.68 5.38
C LEU A 67 8.70 22.95 6.72
N PHE A 68 9.90 22.91 7.30
CA PHE A 68 10.20 22.20 8.55
C PHE A 68 10.75 23.20 9.58
N SER A 69 10.16 23.21 10.78
CA SER A 69 10.55 24.13 11.87
C SER A 69 11.07 23.40 13.12
N GLN A 70 11.13 22.07 13.09
CA GLN A 70 11.61 21.28 14.22
C GLN A 70 13.12 21.48 14.45
N PRO A 71 13.55 21.78 15.70
CA PRO A 71 14.96 22.07 16.00
C PRO A 71 15.95 20.96 15.61
N LYS A 72 15.53 19.69 15.73
CA LYS A 72 16.36 18.55 15.33
C LYS A 72 16.64 18.53 13.82
N LEU A 73 15.65 18.91 13.02
CA LEU A 73 15.76 18.93 11.56
C LEU A 73 16.56 20.15 11.10
N THR A 74 16.31 21.34 11.67
CA THR A 74 17.03 22.56 11.30
C THR A 74 18.51 22.54 11.68
N GLN A 75 18.91 21.72 12.66
CA GLN A 75 20.31 21.48 13.02
C GLN A 75 20.99 20.42 12.14
N SER A 76 20.23 19.45 11.62
CA SER A 76 20.77 18.29 10.90
C SER A 76 20.68 18.42 9.37
N LEU A 77 19.79 19.29 8.87
CA LEU A 77 19.52 19.49 7.45
C LEU A 77 19.87 20.91 7.02
N GLN A 78 20.53 21.03 5.87
CA GLN A 78 20.68 22.32 5.21
C GLN A 78 19.43 22.62 4.38
N THR A 79 18.82 23.79 4.57
CA THR A 79 17.60 24.17 3.84
C THR A 79 17.86 25.32 2.88
N VAL A 80 17.41 25.16 1.64
CA VAL A 80 17.47 26.21 0.62
C VAL A 80 16.05 26.51 0.15
N THR A 81 15.63 27.76 0.32
CA THR A 81 14.28 28.20 -0.02
C THR A 81 14.27 29.01 -1.31
N PHE A 82 13.43 28.63 -2.27
CA PHE A 82 13.21 29.34 -3.51
C PHE A 82 11.95 30.21 -3.41
N THR A 83 12.03 31.49 -3.78
CA THR A 83 10.88 32.41 -3.73
C THR A 83 10.83 33.33 -4.94
N ALA A 84 9.64 33.49 -5.54
CA ALA A 84 9.39 34.48 -6.60
C ALA A 84 9.06 35.88 -6.05
N LYS A 85 8.83 36.01 -4.73
CA LYS A 85 8.54 37.29 -4.06
C LYS A 85 9.77 37.75 -3.25
N PRO A 86 10.05 39.06 -3.14
CA PRO A 86 11.07 39.55 -2.22
C PRO A 86 10.74 39.07 -0.81
N PHE A 87 11.61 38.25 -0.23
CA PHE A 87 11.42 37.66 1.08
C PHE A 87 11.59 38.73 2.17
N ASN A 88 10.63 38.83 3.09
CA ASN A 88 10.81 39.65 4.29
C ASN A 88 11.45 38.75 5.37
N PRO A 89 12.72 38.95 5.74
CA PRO A 89 13.41 38.12 6.74
C PRO A 89 12.73 38.16 8.13
N LEU A 90 11.91 39.17 8.41
CA LEU A 90 11.13 39.27 9.65
C LEU A 90 10.00 38.24 9.74
N ALA A 91 9.61 37.59 8.63
CA ALA A 91 8.57 36.56 8.62
C ALA A 91 8.99 35.24 9.28
N LEU A 92 10.29 35.07 9.57
CA LEU A 92 10.85 33.88 10.23
C LEU A 92 10.92 33.99 11.77
N MET A 93 10.56 35.13 12.36
CA MET A 93 10.62 35.28 13.82
C MET A 93 9.31 34.83 14.51
N PRO A 94 9.35 33.88 15.47
CA PRO A 94 8.20 33.57 16.30
C PRO A 94 7.97 34.74 17.26
N PHE A 95 6.86 35.46 17.06
CA PHE A 95 6.25 36.47 17.96
C PHE A 95 7.18 37.11 19.02
N GLN A 96 7.66 38.33 18.75
CA GLN A 96 7.96 39.31 19.80
C GLN A 96 6.90 40.42 19.77
N MET A 97 6.25 40.63 20.93
CA MET A 97 5.24 41.67 21.18
C MET A 97 5.90 43.06 21.42
N PRO A 98 5.13 44.17 21.34
CA PRO A 98 5.58 45.42 20.73
C PRO A 98 6.36 46.33 21.69
N GLY A 99 7.53 46.77 21.23
CA GLY A 99 8.27 47.90 21.78
C GLY A 99 8.11 49.11 20.86
N THR A 100 7.47 50.14 21.37
CA THR A 100 7.22 51.48 20.79
C THR A 100 8.46 52.19 20.19
N ILE A 101 8.19 53.15 19.26
CA ILE A 101 8.99 54.37 18.85
C ILE A 101 9.41 54.35 17.34
N PRO A 102 9.39 55.48 16.58
CA PRO A 102 8.33 55.80 15.63
C PRO A 102 8.83 55.89 14.16
N ALA A 103 7.91 56.19 13.25
CA ALA A 103 8.16 56.40 11.83
C ALA A 103 9.10 57.58 11.54
N ALA A 104 10.37 57.29 11.23
CA ALA A 104 11.25 58.04 10.32
C ALA A 104 12.46 57.16 10.01
N ASP A 105 13.12 57.38 8.87
CA ASP A 105 14.34 56.72 8.39
C ASP A 105 14.15 55.48 7.49
N TYR A 106 13.42 55.68 6.39
CA TYR A 106 13.70 54.99 5.12
C TYR A 106 14.88 55.67 4.42
N ALA A 107 16.11 55.42 4.87
CA ALA A 107 17.32 55.58 4.06
C ALA A 107 18.51 55.06 4.87
N ASN A 108 19.21 54.05 4.35
CA ASN A 108 20.49 53.54 4.84
C ASN A 108 20.41 52.54 6.01
N ALA A 109 19.95 51.33 5.73
CA ALA A 109 20.41 50.15 6.46
C ALA A 109 21.10 49.22 5.46
N SER A 110 22.43 49.31 5.46
CA SER A 110 23.33 48.35 4.84
C SER A 110 22.96 46.93 5.26
N VAL A 111 22.88 46.05 4.27
CA VAL A 111 22.71 44.61 4.42
C VAL A 111 23.84 44.08 5.31
N ASN A 112 23.56 43.91 6.59
CA ASN A 112 24.41 43.10 7.46
C ASN A 112 23.99 41.64 7.27
N GLU A 113 24.82 40.95 6.52
CA GLU A 113 24.91 39.50 6.41
C GLU A 113 25.21 38.91 7.79
N ASP A 114 24.18 38.51 8.52
CA ASP A 114 24.30 37.53 9.61
C ASP A 114 22.96 36.77 9.72
N ILE A 115 22.63 36.08 8.63
CA ILE A 115 21.58 35.05 8.63
C ILE A 115 22.26 33.75 9.04
N ALA A 116 21.65 33.02 9.98
CA ALA A 116 22.14 31.74 10.48
C ALA A 116 22.71 30.84 9.36
N PRO A 117 23.82 30.13 9.57
CA PRO A 117 24.63 29.53 8.51
C PRO A 117 23.97 28.39 7.71
N HIS A 118 22.68 28.10 7.92
CA HIS A 118 21.98 26.93 7.39
C HIS A 118 20.75 27.22 6.51
N ASP A 119 20.29 28.46 6.41
CA ASP A 119 19.13 28.85 5.58
C ASP A 119 19.53 29.82 4.46
N SER A 120 19.56 29.34 3.22
CA SER A 120 19.84 30.17 2.03
C SER A 120 18.55 30.44 1.25
N VAL A 121 18.25 31.70 0.95
CA VAL A 121 17.08 32.10 0.16
C VAL A 121 17.52 32.47 -1.26
N LEU A 122 16.92 31.83 -2.27
CA LEU A 122 17.19 32.07 -3.68
C LEU A 122 15.98 32.69 -4.39
N PRO A 123 16.17 33.81 -5.12
CA PRO A 123 15.09 34.40 -5.92
C PRO A 123 14.84 33.59 -7.19
N LEU A 124 13.56 33.32 -7.47
CA LEU A 124 13.10 32.82 -8.77
C LEU A 124 12.83 34.00 -9.71
N LEU A 125 13.04 33.78 -11.01
CA LEU A 125 12.73 34.80 -12.02
C LEU A 125 11.21 35.05 -12.06
N PRO A 126 10.73 36.31 -12.20
CA PRO A 126 9.30 36.66 -12.09
C PRO A 126 8.35 35.96 -13.08
N ALA A 127 8.89 35.37 -14.16
CA ALA A 127 8.14 34.64 -15.18
C ALA A 127 8.38 33.12 -15.16
N ASP A 128 9.06 32.61 -14.14
CA ASP A 128 9.36 31.18 -14.00
C ASP A 128 8.09 30.40 -13.57
N PRO A 129 7.74 29.29 -14.25
CA PRO A 129 6.61 28.45 -13.85
C PRO A 129 6.72 27.92 -12.41
N LEU A 130 7.94 27.77 -11.87
CA LEU A 130 8.14 27.37 -10.47
C LEU A 130 7.55 28.34 -9.45
N GLY A 131 7.36 29.62 -9.82
CA GLY A 131 6.75 30.61 -8.93
C GLY A 131 5.28 30.31 -8.58
N ALA A 132 4.63 29.42 -9.35
CA ALA A 132 3.25 28.98 -9.13
C ALA A 132 3.13 27.58 -8.50
N GLU A 133 4.26 26.93 -8.19
CA GLU A 133 4.33 25.58 -7.60
C GLU A 133 4.81 25.66 -6.15
N GLN A 134 4.26 24.81 -5.28
CA GLN A 134 4.88 24.51 -3.99
C GLN A 134 5.63 23.19 -4.15
N PHE A 135 6.87 23.13 -3.68
CA PHE A 135 7.66 21.92 -3.81
C PHE A 135 8.59 21.70 -2.62
N CYS A 136 8.97 20.44 -2.44
CA CYS A 136 9.95 20.00 -1.46
C CYS A 136 10.79 18.88 -2.11
N LEU A 137 12.09 19.09 -2.24
CA LEU A 137 13.05 18.05 -2.58
C LEU A 137 13.89 17.73 -1.35
N VAL A 138 14.09 16.45 -1.09
CA VAL A 138 14.84 15.94 0.05
C VAL A 138 15.95 15.05 -0.47
N PHE A 139 17.17 15.29 0.01
CA PHE A 139 18.36 14.50 -0.25
C PHE A 139 18.97 14.06 1.07
N THR A 140 19.03 12.76 1.29
CA THR A 140 19.69 12.13 2.45
C THR A 140 20.50 10.93 1.99
N ASP A 141 21.30 10.34 2.87
CA ASP A 141 22.01 9.08 2.61
C ASP A 141 21.08 7.86 2.52
N LYS A 142 19.84 7.96 3.02
CA LYS A 142 18.85 6.86 3.04
C LYS A 142 17.83 6.92 1.92
N PHE A 143 17.37 8.12 1.56
CA PHE A 143 16.33 8.30 0.56
C PHE A 143 16.40 9.67 -0.11
N ARG A 144 15.81 9.72 -1.30
CA ARG A 144 15.54 10.94 -2.04
C ARG A 144 14.04 11.05 -2.29
N LEU A 145 13.49 12.24 -2.20
CA LEU A 145 12.05 12.49 -2.36
C LEU A 145 11.84 13.81 -3.08
N VAL A 146 10.85 13.85 -3.96
CA VAL A 146 10.30 15.09 -4.51
C VAL A 146 8.80 15.12 -4.26
N LEU A 147 8.31 16.24 -3.71
CA LEU A 147 6.89 16.56 -3.51
C LEU A 147 6.58 17.82 -4.31
N VAL A 148 5.47 17.85 -5.04
CA VAL A 148 5.01 19.02 -5.79
C VAL A 148 3.51 19.19 -5.65
N LEU A 149 3.07 20.39 -5.32
CA LEU A 149 1.70 20.86 -5.44
C LEU A 149 1.66 21.98 -6.49
N ALA A 150 1.16 21.66 -7.67
CA ALA A 150 1.04 22.60 -8.77
C ALA A 150 -0.34 23.22 -8.84
N THR A 151 -0.40 24.52 -9.14
CA THR A 151 -1.64 25.24 -9.42
C THR A 151 -1.71 25.52 -10.92
N HIS A 152 -2.64 24.89 -11.62
CA HIS A 152 -2.83 25.08 -13.05
C HIS A 152 -3.61 26.38 -13.34
N LYS A 153 -3.51 26.89 -14.58
CA LYS A 153 -4.17 28.14 -15.02
C LYS A 153 -5.71 28.14 -14.84
N ASN A 154 -6.32 26.96 -14.75
CA ASN A 154 -7.76 26.77 -14.53
C ASN A 154 -8.14 26.76 -13.03
N GLY A 155 -7.20 27.03 -12.12
CA GLY A 155 -7.41 27.00 -10.67
C GLY A 155 -7.44 25.60 -10.05
N LYS A 156 -7.30 24.52 -10.85
CA LYS A 156 -7.15 23.15 -10.33
C LYS A 156 -5.77 22.99 -9.68
N LYS A 157 -5.73 22.27 -8.57
CA LYS A 157 -4.50 21.91 -7.86
C LYS A 157 -4.23 20.42 -8.03
N THR A 158 -2.98 20.08 -8.28
CA THR A 158 -2.55 18.70 -8.47
C THR A 158 -1.35 18.45 -7.57
N PHE A 159 -1.47 17.44 -6.71
CA PHE A 159 -0.39 16.98 -5.86
C PHE A 159 0.27 15.75 -6.51
N SER A 160 1.59 15.68 -6.44
CA SER A 160 2.39 14.58 -6.97
C SER A 160 3.66 14.41 -6.15
N PHE A 161 4.13 13.16 -6.03
CA PHE A 161 5.40 12.86 -5.39
C PHE A 161 6.14 11.71 -6.08
N SER A 162 7.44 11.60 -5.85
CA SER A 162 8.24 10.44 -6.26
C SER A 162 9.44 10.22 -5.36
N PHE A 163 9.76 8.95 -5.13
CA PHE A 163 10.95 8.47 -4.43
C PHE A 163 12.01 7.91 -5.39
N GLU A 164 11.73 7.89 -6.70
CA GLU A 164 12.66 7.33 -7.69
C GLU A 164 13.87 8.26 -7.86
N PRO A 165 15.11 7.76 -7.64
CA PRO A 165 16.29 8.61 -7.68
C PRO A 165 16.49 9.31 -9.03
N GLU A 166 16.09 8.68 -10.13
CA GLU A 166 16.16 9.26 -11.48
C GLU A 166 15.24 10.46 -11.64
N ILE A 167 14.00 10.36 -11.17
CA ILE A 167 13.01 11.44 -11.19
C ILE A 167 13.47 12.60 -10.29
N VAL A 168 13.95 12.30 -9.08
CA VAL A 168 14.49 13.33 -8.17
C VAL A 168 15.73 14.00 -8.77
N GLN A 169 16.59 13.26 -9.47
CA GLN A 169 17.74 13.83 -10.17
C GLN A 169 17.31 14.72 -11.35
N GLN A 170 16.27 14.35 -12.09
CA GLN A 170 15.72 15.18 -13.16
C GLN A 170 15.11 16.48 -12.61
N ALA A 171 14.39 16.39 -11.48
CA ALA A 171 13.89 17.53 -10.73
C ALA A 171 15.05 18.45 -10.27
N TRP A 172 16.13 17.88 -9.72
CA TRP A 172 17.35 18.63 -9.39
C TRP A 172 17.96 19.32 -10.61
N ARG A 173 18.14 18.64 -11.74
CA ARG A 173 18.71 19.26 -12.96
C ARG A 173 17.91 20.48 -13.42
N SER A 174 16.58 20.43 -13.32
CA SER A 174 15.71 21.54 -13.69
C SER A 174 15.85 22.73 -12.73
N LEU A 175 15.94 22.48 -11.42
CA LEU A 175 16.20 23.51 -10.41
C LEU A 175 17.63 24.06 -10.52
N GLY A 176 18.62 23.18 -10.61
CA GLY A 176 20.04 23.49 -10.72
C GLY A 176 20.35 24.38 -11.92
N ALA A 177 19.73 24.15 -13.08
CA ALA A 177 19.85 25.03 -14.24
C ALA A 177 19.40 26.48 -13.93
N ARG A 178 18.38 26.66 -13.09
CA ARG A 178 17.92 27.99 -12.65
C ARG A 178 18.88 28.63 -11.65
N VAL A 179 19.40 27.83 -10.72
CA VAL A 179 20.44 28.29 -9.78
C VAL A 179 21.70 28.70 -10.52
N MET A 180 22.14 27.92 -11.51
CA MET A 180 23.32 28.22 -12.33
C MET A 180 23.17 29.55 -13.08
N LEU A 181 21.97 29.86 -13.57
CA LEU A 181 21.68 31.14 -14.24
C LEU A 181 21.68 32.33 -13.26
N ALA A 182 21.24 32.12 -12.03
CA ALA A 182 21.14 33.19 -11.02
C ALA A 182 22.44 33.41 -10.23
N ASN A 183 23.12 32.33 -9.84
CA ASN A 183 24.34 32.33 -9.03
C ASN A 183 25.21 31.08 -9.33
N PRO A 184 26.16 31.17 -10.28
CA PRO A 184 27.01 30.05 -10.67
C PRO A 184 27.91 29.49 -9.56
N GLU A 185 28.43 30.35 -8.67
CA GLU A 185 29.30 29.91 -7.58
C GLU A 185 28.52 29.12 -6.52
N PHE A 186 27.32 29.59 -6.20
CA PHE A 186 26.43 28.87 -5.28
C PHE A 186 25.95 27.54 -5.89
N PHE A 187 25.68 27.51 -7.20
CA PHE A 187 25.36 26.26 -7.90
C PHE A 187 26.46 25.22 -7.74
N ALA A 188 27.74 25.58 -7.94
CA ALA A 188 28.85 24.64 -7.79
C ALA A 188 28.93 24.04 -6.37
N ARG A 189 28.69 24.85 -5.34
CA ARG A 189 28.62 24.37 -3.95
C ARG A 189 27.41 23.46 -3.71
N LEU A 190 26.25 23.79 -4.26
CA LEU A 190 25.02 23.03 -4.06
C LEU A 190 25.03 21.71 -4.83
N ASP A 191 25.58 21.69 -6.05
CA ASP A 191 25.74 20.48 -6.85
C ASP A 191 26.69 19.49 -6.16
N ALA A 192 27.82 19.97 -5.61
CA ALA A 192 28.71 19.15 -4.79
C ALA A 192 28.01 18.53 -3.56
N LEU A 193 27.09 19.28 -2.92
CA LEU A 193 26.27 18.76 -1.82
C LEU A 193 25.26 17.71 -2.30
N VAL A 194 24.63 17.90 -3.46
CA VAL A 194 23.70 16.89 -4.01
C VAL A 194 24.44 15.62 -4.41
N GLU A 195 25.68 15.73 -4.94
CA GLU A 195 26.54 14.58 -5.24
C GLU A 195 26.98 13.81 -4.00
N GLN A 196 27.12 14.48 -2.84
CA GLN A 196 27.45 13.84 -1.57
C GLN A 196 26.41 12.79 -1.14
N TYR A 197 25.13 13.01 -1.48
CA TYR A 197 24.03 12.12 -1.13
C TYR A 197 23.68 11.19 -2.30
N SER A 198 24.42 10.09 -2.47
CA SER A 198 24.28 9.16 -3.61
C SER A 198 22.82 8.73 -3.91
N PRO A 199 22.42 8.54 -5.18
CA PRO A 199 21.08 8.08 -5.57
C PRO A 199 20.87 6.61 -5.19
N VAL A 200 20.59 6.36 -3.91
CA VAL A 200 20.19 5.04 -3.40
C VAL A 200 18.68 4.90 -3.58
N ALA A 201 18.23 3.85 -4.26
CA ALA A 201 16.81 3.51 -4.30
C ALA A 201 16.33 3.28 -2.86
N PRO A 202 15.26 3.95 -2.40
CA PRO A 202 14.86 3.88 -1.00
C PRO A 202 14.50 2.45 -0.61
N ASP A 203 14.78 2.10 0.64
CA ASP A 203 14.30 0.85 1.22
C ASP A 203 12.77 0.81 1.08
N TYR A 204 12.24 -0.27 0.51
CA TYR A 204 10.80 -0.48 0.32
C TYR A 204 10.00 -0.31 1.62
N ARG A 205 10.63 -0.51 2.78
CA ARG A 205 10.05 -0.23 4.11
C ARG A 205 9.69 1.24 4.29
N MET A 206 10.52 2.15 3.79
CA MET A 206 10.28 3.60 3.84
C MET A 206 9.07 3.99 2.99
N MET A 207 8.95 3.41 1.79
CA MET A 207 7.80 3.66 0.93
C MET A 207 6.50 3.12 1.52
N ILE A 208 6.53 1.94 2.17
CA ILE A 208 5.38 1.39 2.89
C ILE A 208 5.01 2.29 4.07
N HIS A 209 5.98 2.72 4.89
CA HIS A 209 5.74 3.58 6.04
C HIS A 209 5.16 4.95 5.61
N PHE A 210 5.70 5.56 4.56
CA PHE A 210 5.17 6.79 3.97
C PHE A 210 3.74 6.62 3.48
N SER A 211 3.46 5.52 2.78
CA SER A 211 2.11 5.21 2.27
C SER A 211 1.12 4.91 3.40
N GLN A 212 1.56 4.27 4.49
CA GLN A 212 0.75 4.04 5.69
C GLN A 212 0.40 5.35 6.39
N LEU A 213 1.35 6.26 6.55
CA LEU A 213 1.11 7.60 7.12
C LEU A 213 0.13 8.40 6.24
N LEU A 214 0.23 8.27 4.91
CA LEU A 214 -0.74 8.88 3.99
C LEU A 214 -2.15 8.32 4.19
N LEU A 215 -2.29 7.02 4.41
CA LEU A 215 -3.59 6.36 4.56
C LEU A 215 -4.24 6.59 5.93
N GLN A 216 -3.44 6.65 7.00
CA GLN A 216 -3.93 6.87 8.38
C GLN A 216 -4.55 8.26 8.57
N GLU A 217 -4.00 9.27 7.89
CA GLU A 217 -4.45 10.67 7.98
C GLU A 217 -5.49 11.05 6.90
N LEU A 218 -5.85 10.12 6.00
CA LEU A 218 -6.94 10.29 5.02
C LEU A 218 -8.31 9.83 5.54
N THR A 219 -8.37 9.21 6.72
CA THR A 219 -9.60 8.81 7.40
C THR A 219 -10.24 10.00 8.13
N GLU A 220 -10.99 10.83 7.41
CA GLU A 220 -12.00 11.71 8.02
C GLU A 220 -13.39 11.03 7.92
N PRO A 221 -14.26 11.18 8.95
CA PRO A 221 -15.60 10.59 8.99
C PRO A 221 -16.47 11.15 7.87
N GLU A 222 -17.23 10.29 7.19
CA GLU A 222 -18.20 10.74 6.18
C GLU A 222 -19.13 11.80 6.77
N GLU A 223 -19.08 13.00 6.20
CA GLU A 223 -20.06 14.04 6.44
C GLU A 223 -21.47 13.51 6.17
N THR A 224 -22.29 13.64 7.21
CA THR A 224 -23.70 13.31 7.31
C THR A 224 -24.47 13.70 6.05
N LYS A 225 -24.95 12.69 5.29
CA LYS A 225 -26.00 12.88 4.30
C LYS A 225 -27.33 13.16 5.00
N ASP A 226 -27.54 14.40 5.41
CA ASP A 226 -28.85 14.95 5.74
C ASP A 226 -29.06 16.23 4.93
N SER A 227 -29.45 16.08 3.66
CA SER A 227 -30.21 17.08 2.89
C SER A 227 -30.38 16.65 1.44
N LEU A 228 -31.35 15.77 1.18
CA LEU A 228 -32.10 15.81 -0.07
C LEU A 228 -33.57 15.53 0.26
N LEU A 229 -34.32 16.63 0.48
CA LEU A 229 -35.77 16.62 0.47
C LEU A 229 -36.26 16.02 -0.84
N GLY A 230 -37.13 15.02 -0.71
CA GLY A 230 -38.02 14.58 -1.77
C GLY A 230 -38.95 15.71 -2.18
N THR A 231 -39.09 15.86 -3.49
CA THR A 231 -40.21 16.55 -4.13
C THR A 231 -41.41 15.60 -4.13
N GLY A 232 -42.57 16.07 -3.68
CA GLY A 232 -43.78 15.26 -3.61
C GLY A 232 -44.88 15.88 -2.75
N ASP A 233 -45.57 16.82 -3.37
CA ASP A 233 -46.96 17.25 -3.23
C ASP A 233 -47.95 16.64 -2.18
N GLU A 234 -48.87 17.54 -1.79
CA GLU A 234 -50.28 17.37 -1.40
C GLU A 234 -50.74 17.39 0.09
N VAL A 235 -51.47 18.49 0.40
CA VAL A 235 -52.80 18.60 1.05
C VAL A 235 -52.93 18.45 2.58
N GLY A 236 -53.44 19.53 3.22
CA GLY A 236 -54.58 19.42 4.14
C GLY A 236 -54.38 19.74 5.63
N GLU A 237 -55.09 20.78 6.08
CA GLU A 237 -55.72 20.95 7.40
C GLU A 237 -54.96 21.53 8.62
N GLN A 238 -55.40 22.76 8.95
CA GLN A 238 -55.90 23.24 10.25
C GLN A 238 -55.16 22.89 11.55
N GLY A 239 -54.70 23.94 12.26
CA GLY A 239 -54.36 23.83 13.68
C GLY A 239 -53.81 25.11 14.28
N SER A 240 -54.69 25.95 14.83
CA SER A 240 -54.39 27.22 15.48
C SER A 240 -53.85 27.08 16.91
N ARG A 241 -53.20 28.16 17.41
CA ARG A 241 -52.75 28.50 18.79
C ARG A 241 -51.36 27.96 19.18
N GLY A 242 -50.45 28.74 19.78
CA GLY A 242 -50.55 30.09 20.33
C GLY A 242 -49.19 30.63 20.75
N VAL A 243 -49.23 31.91 21.12
CA VAL A 243 -48.16 32.89 21.38
C VAL A 243 -47.39 32.62 22.69
N GLY A 244 -46.12 33.04 22.73
CA GLY A 244 -45.33 33.29 23.95
C GLY A 244 -43.83 33.35 23.65
N GLU A 245 -43.29 34.51 23.26
CA GLU A 245 -42.60 35.48 24.13
C GLU A 245 -41.07 35.27 24.26
N GLN A 246 -40.35 36.19 23.59
CA GLN A 246 -39.15 36.93 24.00
C GLN A 246 -38.22 36.33 25.08
N GLY A 247 -36.92 36.20 24.73
CA GLY A 247 -35.87 35.93 25.72
C GLY A 247 -34.44 35.98 25.19
N ARG A 248 -33.93 37.18 24.92
CA ARG A 248 -32.53 37.53 24.63
C ARG A 248 -31.61 37.23 25.84
N ARG A 249 -30.55 36.42 25.68
CA ARG A 249 -29.36 36.32 26.58
C ARG A 249 -28.16 35.98 25.69
N VAL A 250 -27.18 36.86 25.43
CA VAL A 250 -26.13 37.42 26.29
C VAL A 250 -25.35 36.33 27.05
N PHE A 251 -24.13 36.07 26.57
CA PHE A 251 -23.03 35.35 27.23
C PHE A 251 -22.64 36.03 28.56
N PRO A 252 -22.11 35.30 29.56
CA PRO A 252 -20.64 35.23 29.65
C PRO A 252 -20.04 33.94 30.24
N ASN A 253 -18.79 33.69 29.81
CA ASN A 253 -17.60 33.14 30.49
C ASN A 253 -17.70 32.19 31.70
N SER A 254 -17.00 31.06 31.52
CA SER A 254 -15.91 30.53 32.36
C SER A 254 -16.20 30.15 33.81
N GLN A 255 -16.20 28.84 34.08
CA GLN A 255 -15.26 28.17 35.01
C GLN A 255 -15.64 26.68 35.14
N CYS A 256 -14.67 25.79 34.87
CA CYS A 256 -14.76 24.38 35.21
C CYS A 256 -14.63 24.17 36.72
N PRO A 257 -15.38 23.20 37.28
CA PRO A 257 -14.91 22.45 38.43
C PRO A 257 -14.81 20.95 38.08
N MET A 258 -13.63 20.37 38.34
CA MET A 258 -13.48 18.92 38.45
C MET A 258 -14.28 18.40 39.66
N PRO A 259 -14.80 17.17 39.59
CA PRO A 259 -14.92 16.36 40.80
C PRO A 259 -14.19 15.02 40.66
N ASN A 260 -13.31 14.76 41.63
CA ASN A 260 -12.82 13.42 41.96
C ASN A 260 -13.98 12.53 42.42
N ALA A 261 -14.05 11.30 41.89
CA ALA A 261 -14.64 10.18 42.61
C ALA A 261 -14.03 8.86 42.13
N HIS A 262 -13.32 8.21 43.04
CA HIS A 262 -12.90 6.82 42.97
C HIS A 262 -14.06 5.89 42.61
N TYR A 263 -13.88 5.04 41.61
CA TYR A 263 -14.59 3.76 41.52
C TYR A 263 -13.63 2.64 41.07
N SER A 264 -13.77 1.55 41.80
CA SER A 264 -12.97 0.34 41.91
C SER A 264 -12.72 -0.39 40.58
N LEU A 265 -11.51 -0.95 40.44
CA LEU A 265 -11.16 -1.91 39.39
C LEU A 265 -12.02 -3.18 39.52
N SER A 266 -12.91 -3.36 38.55
CA SER A 266 -13.45 -4.67 38.18
C SER A 266 -12.74 -5.10 36.90
N SER A 267 -11.90 -6.12 37.01
CA SER A 267 -11.26 -6.81 35.90
C SER A 267 -12.32 -7.59 35.11
N GLU A 268 -12.85 -7.02 34.03
CA GLU A 268 -13.46 -7.79 32.94
C GLU A 268 -12.79 -7.42 31.62
N GLY A 269 -12.40 -8.46 30.89
CA GLY A 269 -11.43 -8.40 29.80
C GLY A 269 -11.82 -7.45 28.67
N ALA A 270 -10.92 -6.51 28.38
CA ALA A 270 -10.93 -5.81 27.11
C ALA A 270 -10.86 -6.84 25.98
N PRO A 271 -11.68 -6.72 24.92
CA PRO A 271 -11.52 -7.53 23.72
C PRO A 271 -10.10 -7.30 23.17
N PRO A 272 -9.47 -8.34 22.58
CA PRO A 272 -8.16 -8.16 21.98
C PRO A 272 -8.26 -7.07 20.92
N SER A 273 -7.44 -6.01 21.08
CA SER A 273 -7.25 -4.98 20.07
C SER A 273 -7.04 -5.64 18.71
N PRO A 274 -7.79 -5.28 17.65
CA PRO A 274 -7.59 -5.86 16.32
C PRO A 274 -6.15 -5.64 15.89
N ASN A 275 -5.49 -6.71 15.43
CA ASN A 275 -4.13 -6.62 14.94
C ASN A 275 -4.12 -5.68 13.71
N PRO A 276 -3.34 -4.58 13.73
CA PRO A 276 -3.34 -3.59 12.64
C PRO A 276 -2.94 -4.20 11.29
N ASP A 277 -2.13 -5.25 11.30
CA ASP A 277 -1.74 -6.02 10.11
C ASP A 277 -2.95 -6.67 9.40
N VAL A 278 -3.97 -7.08 10.15
CA VAL A 278 -5.13 -7.83 9.63
C VAL A 278 -6.12 -6.88 8.97
N GLU A 279 -6.42 -5.75 9.62
CA GLU A 279 -7.27 -4.70 9.05
C GLU A 279 -6.64 -4.09 7.79
N LEU A 280 -5.33 -3.83 7.83
CA LEU A 280 -4.58 -3.36 6.67
C LEU A 280 -4.64 -4.37 5.51
N LEU A 281 -4.47 -5.67 5.79
CA LEU A 281 -4.56 -6.69 4.75
C LEU A 281 -5.96 -6.79 4.15
N GLN A 282 -7.01 -6.67 4.96
CA GLN A 282 -8.40 -6.66 4.48
C GLN A 282 -8.67 -5.45 3.58
N ALA A 283 -8.28 -4.25 4.03
CA ALA A 283 -8.41 -3.03 3.25
C ALA A 283 -7.63 -3.11 1.94
N PHE A 284 -6.37 -3.54 1.98
CA PHE A 284 -5.52 -3.71 0.80
C PHE A 284 -6.10 -4.71 -0.20
N ALA A 285 -6.53 -5.89 0.27
CA ALA A 285 -7.14 -6.89 -0.60
C ALA A 285 -8.42 -6.36 -1.27
N HIS A 286 -9.22 -5.55 -0.56
CA HIS A 286 -10.43 -4.93 -1.09
C HIS A 286 -10.12 -3.86 -2.15
N GLU A 287 -9.20 -2.94 -1.84
CA GLU A 287 -8.78 -1.85 -2.72
C GLU A 287 -8.12 -2.36 -4.01
N VAL A 288 -7.40 -3.49 -3.96
CA VAL A 288 -6.79 -4.11 -5.15
C VAL A 288 -7.83 -4.89 -5.97
N ARG A 289 -8.75 -5.61 -5.30
CA ARG A 289 -9.76 -6.45 -5.98
C ARG A 289 -10.71 -5.64 -6.85
N THR A 290 -11.13 -4.47 -6.37
CA THR A 290 -12.13 -3.61 -7.04
C THR A 290 -11.69 -3.17 -8.45
N PRO A 291 -10.55 -2.49 -8.65
CA PRO A 291 -10.09 -2.07 -9.97
C PRO A 291 -9.78 -3.26 -10.88
N LEU A 292 -9.21 -4.35 -10.35
CA LEU A 292 -8.96 -5.56 -11.13
C LEU A 292 -10.26 -6.21 -11.63
N THR A 293 -11.32 -6.19 -10.83
CA THR A 293 -12.64 -6.71 -11.22
C THR A 293 -13.23 -5.88 -12.36
N THR A 294 -13.08 -4.56 -12.31
CA THR A 294 -13.49 -3.66 -13.41
C THR A 294 -12.68 -3.95 -14.69
N ILE A 295 -11.35 -4.05 -14.59
CA ILE A 295 -10.48 -4.37 -15.74
C ILE A 295 -10.86 -5.72 -16.35
N ARG A 296 -11.06 -6.75 -15.51
CA ARG A 296 -11.50 -8.09 -15.95
C ARG A 296 -12.83 -8.01 -16.69
N THR A 297 -13.80 -7.29 -16.14
CA THR A 297 -15.13 -7.13 -16.74
C THR A 297 -15.04 -6.46 -18.10
N MET A 298 -14.32 -5.34 -18.22
CA MET A 298 -14.12 -4.65 -19.49
C MET A 298 -13.38 -5.52 -20.50
N THR A 299 -12.37 -6.26 -20.06
CA THR A 299 -11.63 -7.22 -20.88
C THR A 299 -12.54 -8.32 -21.43
N ARG A 300 -13.41 -8.89 -20.59
CA ARG A 300 -14.42 -9.89 -21.01
C ARG A 300 -15.45 -9.30 -21.96
N LEU A 301 -15.85 -8.04 -21.80
CA LEU A 301 -16.73 -7.36 -22.74
C LEU A 301 -16.06 -7.17 -24.11
N LEU A 302 -14.79 -6.78 -24.13
CA LEU A 302 -14.01 -6.69 -25.37
C LEU A 302 -13.86 -8.06 -26.04
N LEU A 303 -13.61 -9.13 -25.28
CA LEU A 303 -13.53 -10.50 -25.83
C LEU A 303 -14.82 -11.00 -26.48
N LYS A 304 -15.98 -10.40 -26.19
CA LYS A 304 -17.25 -10.72 -26.85
C LYS A 304 -17.42 -10.04 -28.21
N ARG A 305 -16.60 -9.04 -28.52
CA ARG A 305 -16.61 -8.36 -29.82
C ARG A 305 -16.05 -9.27 -30.91
N ARG A 306 -16.64 -9.18 -32.11
CA ARG A 306 -16.24 -9.99 -33.28
C ARG A 306 -15.26 -9.28 -34.21
N ASP A 307 -15.01 -8.00 -33.99
CA ASP A 307 -14.20 -7.12 -34.83
C ASP A 307 -12.75 -6.94 -34.34
N LEU A 308 -12.26 -7.86 -33.50
CA LEU A 308 -10.89 -7.84 -32.99
C LEU A 308 -10.00 -8.84 -33.74
N ASP A 309 -8.75 -8.46 -33.99
CA ASP A 309 -7.75 -9.34 -34.56
C ASP A 309 -7.29 -10.42 -33.56
N ALA A 310 -6.71 -11.50 -34.08
CA ALA A 310 -6.27 -12.63 -33.27
C ALA A 310 -5.21 -12.27 -32.22
N SER A 311 -4.34 -11.29 -32.50
CA SER A 311 -3.32 -10.83 -31.56
C SER A 311 -3.95 -10.04 -30.41
N ALA A 312 -4.89 -9.13 -30.68
CA ALA A 312 -5.66 -8.45 -29.65
C ALA A 312 -6.43 -9.43 -28.77
N ILE A 313 -7.11 -10.43 -29.35
CA ILE A 313 -7.81 -11.48 -28.61
C ILE A 313 -6.84 -12.23 -27.69
N ASN A 314 -5.65 -12.59 -28.16
CA ASN A 314 -4.66 -13.30 -27.34
C ASN A 314 -4.19 -12.45 -26.15
N ARG A 315 -3.89 -11.16 -26.38
CA ARG A 315 -3.51 -10.23 -25.31
C ARG A 315 -4.63 -10.04 -24.29
N LEU A 316 -5.88 -9.89 -24.73
CA LEU A 316 -7.04 -9.78 -23.84
C LEU A 316 -7.24 -11.05 -23.00
N LYS A 317 -7.04 -12.24 -23.56
CA LYS A 317 -7.07 -13.50 -22.79
C LYS A 317 -5.99 -13.57 -21.71
N ILE A 318 -4.80 -13.03 -22.00
CA ILE A 318 -3.72 -12.92 -21.00
C ILE A 318 -4.16 -11.96 -19.88
N ILE A 319 -4.67 -10.77 -20.22
CA ILE A 319 -5.15 -9.78 -19.24
C ILE A 319 -6.28 -10.35 -18.37
N ASP A 320 -7.29 -10.99 -18.97
CA ASP A 320 -8.41 -11.60 -18.24
C ASP A 320 -7.93 -12.65 -17.24
N HIS A 321 -6.96 -13.46 -17.66
CA HIS A 321 -6.36 -14.47 -16.79
C HIS A 321 -5.58 -13.84 -15.64
N GLU A 322 -4.66 -12.90 -15.92
CA GLU A 322 -3.89 -12.24 -14.86
C GLU A 322 -4.80 -11.53 -13.86
N CYS A 323 -5.85 -10.85 -14.33
CA CYS A 323 -6.83 -10.23 -13.43
C CYS A 323 -7.56 -11.29 -12.59
N THR A 324 -7.92 -12.43 -13.18
CA THR A 324 -8.60 -13.52 -12.46
C THR A 324 -7.69 -14.08 -11.36
N GLU A 325 -6.45 -14.43 -11.68
CA GLU A 325 -5.47 -14.96 -10.70
C GLU A 325 -5.22 -13.98 -9.55
N GLN A 326 -5.07 -12.68 -9.85
CA GLN A 326 -4.85 -11.68 -8.80
C GLN A 326 -6.11 -11.45 -7.94
N ILE A 327 -7.30 -11.47 -8.53
CA ILE A 327 -8.57 -11.37 -7.78
C ILE A 327 -8.70 -12.57 -6.83
N ASP A 328 -8.50 -13.78 -7.33
CA ASP A 328 -8.63 -15.01 -6.55
C ASP A 328 -7.59 -15.04 -5.41
N ARG A 329 -6.37 -14.55 -5.68
CA ARG A 329 -5.34 -14.36 -4.66
C ARG A 329 -5.76 -13.35 -3.60
N MET A 330 -6.24 -12.17 -3.98
CA MET A 330 -6.69 -11.16 -3.01
C MET A 330 -7.85 -11.68 -2.17
N GLU A 331 -8.78 -12.43 -2.76
CA GLU A 331 -9.87 -13.06 -2.03
C GLU A 331 -9.36 -14.09 -1.01
N LEU A 332 -8.35 -14.88 -1.37
CA LEU A 332 -7.74 -15.83 -0.44
C LEU A 332 -7.00 -15.12 0.70
N LEU A 333 -6.31 -14.00 0.42
CA LEU A 333 -5.68 -13.16 1.44
C LEU A 333 -6.71 -12.57 2.40
N PHE A 334 -7.81 -12.03 1.85
CA PHE A 334 -8.92 -11.49 2.63
C PHE A 334 -9.52 -12.56 3.55
N LYS A 335 -9.76 -13.77 3.03
CA LYS A 335 -10.28 -14.90 3.81
C LYS A 335 -9.34 -15.33 4.92
N ALA A 336 -8.03 -15.35 4.67
CA ALA A 336 -7.05 -15.64 5.72
C ALA A 336 -7.09 -14.57 6.83
N ALA A 337 -7.19 -13.30 6.46
CA ALA A 337 -7.29 -12.19 7.42
C ALA A 337 -8.57 -12.27 8.25
N GLU A 338 -9.72 -12.52 7.62
CA GLU A 338 -11.02 -12.73 8.29
C GLU A 338 -10.96 -13.87 9.33
N LEU A 339 -10.26 -14.97 9.01
CA LEU A 339 -10.08 -16.08 9.93
C LEU A 339 -9.22 -15.72 11.15
N GLU A 340 -8.19 -14.88 11.01
CA GLU A 340 -7.39 -14.44 12.17
C GLU A 340 -8.19 -13.54 13.11
N THR A 341 -9.00 -12.62 12.57
CA THR A 341 -9.88 -11.77 13.39
C THR A 341 -10.93 -12.60 14.14
N THR A 342 -11.51 -13.61 13.47
CA THR A 342 -12.59 -14.44 14.03
C THR A 342 -12.11 -15.61 14.88
N ALA A 343 -10.85 -16.05 14.74
CA ALA A 343 -10.24 -17.06 15.61
C ALA A 343 -10.18 -16.61 17.07
N SER A 344 -10.07 -15.29 17.31
CA SER A 344 -10.16 -14.73 18.66
C SER A 344 -11.59 -14.69 19.22
N ALA A 345 -12.61 -14.91 18.37
CA ALA A 345 -14.02 -14.78 18.69
C ALA A 345 -14.82 -16.08 18.47
N LYS A 346 -14.30 -17.27 18.84
CA LYS A 346 -15.04 -18.56 18.99
C LYS A 346 -16.09 -19.00 17.91
N SER A 347 -16.22 -18.32 16.76
CA SER A 347 -17.44 -18.43 15.94
C SER A 347 -17.25 -18.00 14.47
N SER A 348 -16.20 -18.45 13.79
CA SER A 348 -16.32 -18.69 12.35
C SER A 348 -16.64 -20.16 12.14
N LYS A 349 -17.93 -20.51 12.16
CA LYS A 349 -18.37 -21.85 11.77
C LYS A 349 -18.40 -21.91 10.24
N THR A 350 -17.25 -22.13 9.62
CA THR A 350 -17.22 -22.59 8.22
C THR A 350 -18.14 -23.80 8.13
N GLN A 351 -19.16 -23.74 7.28
CA GLN A 351 -20.08 -24.85 7.10
C GLN A 351 -19.33 -25.98 6.38
N LEU A 352 -19.05 -27.06 7.12
CA LEU A 352 -18.44 -28.28 6.60
C LEU A 352 -19.57 -29.25 6.25
N THR A 353 -19.55 -29.75 5.01
CA THR A 353 -20.54 -30.72 4.53
C THR A 353 -19.84 -31.89 3.87
N PRO A 354 -20.46 -33.09 3.87
CA PRO A 354 -20.03 -34.17 2.99
C PRO A 354 -20.03 -33.68 1.54
N MET A 355 -18.94 -33.93 0.82
CA MET A 355 -18.76 -33.48 -0.57
C MET A 355 -17.90 -34.47 -1.37
N SER A 356 -18.16 -34.53 -2.67
CA SER A 356 -17.36 -35.32 -3.60
C SER A 356 -16.07 -34.59 -3.94
N LEU A 357 -14.92 -35.11 -3.50
CA LEU A 357 -13.63 -34.52 -3.84
C LEU A 357 -13.34 -34.60 -5.35
N ASP A 358 -13.87 -35.63 -6.02
CA ASP A 358 -13.75 -35.79 -7.47
C ASP A 358 -14.26 -34.56 -8.23
N GLN A 359 -15.41 -34.01 -7.84
CA GLN A 359 -15.98 -32.83 -8.48
C GLN A 359 -15.10 -31.58 -8.34
N VAL A 360 -14.50 -31.38 -7.15
CA VAL A 360 -13.57 -30.28 -6.92
C VAL A 360 -12.32 -30.47 -7.79
N LEU A 361 -11.69 -31.65 -7.72
CA LEU A 361 -10.46 -31.92 -8.47
C LEU A 361 -10.66 -31.86 -9.99
N GLN A 362 -11.81 -32.31 -10.52
CA GLN A 362 -12.14 -32.17 -11.95
C GLN A 362 -12.15 -30.72 -12.43
N GLN A 363 -12.50 -29.77 -11.56
CA GLN A 363 -12.50 -28.34 -11.87
C GLN A 363 -11.13 -27.69 -11.63
N SER A 364 -10.40 -28.12 -10.59
CA SER A 364 -9.13 -27.51 -10.22
C SER A 364 -7.97 -28.02 -11.10
N ILE A 365 -7.90 -29.31 -11.41
CA ILE A 365 -6.76 -29.92 -12.14
C ILE A 365 -6.48 -29.23 -13.49
N PRO A 366 -7.47 -28.98 -14.37
CA PRO A 366 -7.19 -28.32 -15.66
C PRO A 366 -6.59 -26.91 -15.48
N ARG A 367 -7.04 -26.17 -14.45
CA ARG A 367 -6.47 -24.86 -14.11
C ARG A 367 -5.03 -24.98 -13.63
N TRP A 368 -4.75 -25.98 -12.78
CA TRP A 368 -3.41 -26.24 -12.27
C TRP A 368 -2.44 -26.67 -13.36
N GLU A 369 -2.88 -27.52 -14.29
CA GLU A 369 -2.10 -27.94 -15.46
C GLU A 369 -1.75 -26.74 -16.35
N GLN A 370 -2.75 -25.88 -16.62
CA GLN A 370 -2.53 -24.66 -17.39
C GLN A 370 -1.55 -23.70 -16.70
N ALA A 371 -1.70 -23.50 -15.38
CA ALA A 371 -0.82 -22.64 -14.59
C ALA A 371 0.62 -23.18 -14.55
N ALA A 372 0.79 -24.50 -14.40
CA ALA A 372 2.07 -25.18 -14.45
C ALA A 372 2.73 -25.04 -15.84
N HIS A 373 1.99 -25.30 -16.91
CA HIS A 373 2.49 -25.23 -18.28
C HIS A 373 3.01 -23.83 -18.62
N ARG A 374 2.31 -22.76 -18.21
CA ARG A 374 2.75 -21.37 -18.42
C ARG A 374 4.09 -21.03 -17.76
N ARG A 375 4.45 -21.76 -16.71
CA ARG A 375 5.72 -21.64 -15.99
C ARG A 375 6.79 -22.64 -16.47
N ASN A 376 6.55 -23.31 -17.60
CA ASN A 376 7.36 -24.41 -18.12
C ASN A 376 7.50 -25.57 -17.12
N LEU A 377 6.43 -25.89 -16.40
CA LEU A 377 6.38 -27.02 -15.45
C LEU A 377 5.47 -28.12 -15.99
N THR A 378 5.76 -29.37 -15.63
CA THR A 378 4.92 -30.53 -15.97
C THR A 378 4.17 -31.00 -14.73
N LEU A 379 2.84 -31.07 -14.79
CA LEU A 379 2.00 -31.60 -13.72
C LEU A 379 1.55 -33.03 -14.05
N ASN A 380 1.70 -33.96 -13.12
CA ASN A 380 1.16 -35.31 -13.20
C ASN A 380 0.26 -35.57 -11.99
N VAL A 381 -0.99 -35.96 -12.23
CA VAL A 381 -1.97 -36.21 -11.18
C VAL A 381 -2.32 -37.69 -11.15
N VAL A 382 -2.17 -38.29 -9.97
CA VAL A 382 -2.49 -39.70 -9.72
C VAL A 382 -3.62 -39.78 -8.70
N LEU A 383 -4.79 -40.18 -9.19
CA LEU A 383 -6.01 -40.34 -8.41
C LEU A 383 -6.34 -41.84 -8.22
N PRO A 384 -6.96 -42.24 -7.10
CA PRO A 384 -7.52 -43.58 -6.97
C PRO A 384 -8.70 -43.76 -7.93
N GLN A 385 -9.01 -45.01 -8.30
CA GLN A 385 -10.13 -45.32 -9.22
C GLN A 385 -11.49 -44.82 -8.70
N GLN A 386 -11.66 -44.78 -7.38
CA GLN A 386 -12.83 -44.24 -6.72
C GLN A 386 -12.39 -43.29 -5.60
N LEU A 387 -12.79 -42.03 -5.71
CA LEU A 387 -12.54 -41.02 -4.68
C LEU A 387 -13.68 -41.05 -3.65
N PRO A 388 -13.37 -41.20 -2.35
CA PRO A 388 -14.40 -41.19 -1.31
C PRO A 388 -14.93 -39.78 -1.06
N THR A 389 -16.13 -39.70 -0.47
CA THR A 389 -16.68 -38.46 0.07
C THR A 389 -15.83 -37.96 1.23
N VAL A 390 -15.54 -36.67 1.25
CA VAL A 390 -14.82 -35.98 2.33
C VAL A 390 -15.72 -34.95 3.00
N VAL A 391 -15.41 -34.56 4.23
CA VAL A 391 -16.15 -33.51 4.94
C VAL A 391 -15.34 -32.21 4.87
N SER A 392 -15.82 -31.23 4.11
CA SER A 392 -15.16 -29.92 3.96
C SER A 392 -16.12 -28.87 3.41
N ASN A 393 -15.62 -27.68 3.05
CA ASN A 393 -16.35 -26.67 2.31
C ASN A 393 -15.89 -26.69 0.84
N PRO A 394 -16.73 -27.05 -0.15
CA PRO A 394 -16.31 -27.25 -1.53
C PRO A 394 -15.64 -26.04 -2.17
N THR A 395 -16.26 -24.86 -2.03
CA THR A 395 -15.78 -23.61 -2.64
C THR A 395 -14.47 -23.17 -2.02
N MET A 396 -14.40 -23.20 -0.68
CA MET A 396 -13.19 -22.79 0.04
C MET A 396 -12.05 -23.81 -0.15
N LEU A 397 -12.37 -25.10 -0.27
CA LEU A 397 -11.37 -26.13 -0.56
C LEU A 397 -10.76 -25.93 -1.95
N ASP A 398 -11.58 -25.68 -2.98
CA ASP A 398 -11.08 -25.36 -4.33
C ASP A 398 -10.14 -24.14 -4.31
N GLN A 399 -10.56 -23.07 -3.63
CA GLN A 399 -9.80 -21.83 -3.53
C GLN A 399 -8.46 -22.03 -2.80
N VAL A 400 -8.47 -22.70 -1.64
CA VAL A 400 -7.27 -22.95 -0.84
C VAL A 400 -6.32 -23.93 -1.54
N LEU A 401 -6.83 -24.98 -2.19
CA LEU A 401 -6.00 -25.90 -2.98
C LEU A 401 -5.38 -25.20 -4.20
N THR A 402 -6.14 -24.35 -4.88
CA THR A 402 -5.63 -23.57 -6.02
C THR A 402 -4.54 -22.60 -5.59
N GLY A 403 -4.75 -21.85 -4.50
CA GLY A 403 -3.72 -20.97 -3.94
C GLY A 403 -2.47 -21.72 -3.47
N LEU A 404 -2.64 -22.93 -2.89
CA LEU A 404 -1.52 -23.77 -2.50
C LEU A 404 -0.72 -24.26 -3.71
N MET A 405 -1.40 -24.74 -4.76
CA MET A 405 -0.77 -25.19 -6.01
C MET A 405 -0.05 -24.05 -6.72
N GLU A 406 -0.68 -22.89 -6.78
CA GLU A 406 -0.09 -21.66 -7.28
C GLU A 406 1.23 -21.35 -6.56
N ASN A 407 1.24 -21.32 -5.22
CA ASN A 407 2.43 -21.08 -4.43
C ASN A 407 3.51 -22.15 -4.70
N PHE A 408 3.10 -23.41 -4.76
CA PHE A 408 3.98 -24.54 -5.05
C PHE A 408 4.67 -24.39 -6.41
N THR A 409 3.92 -24.08 -7.47
CA THR A 409 4.48 -23.86 -8.81
C THR A 409 5.44 -22.68 -8.89
N ARG A 410 5.25 -21.60 -8.12
CA ARG A 410 6.23 -20.48 -8.12
C ARG A 410 7.52 -20.80 -7.40
N SER A 411 7.49 -21.75 -6.47
CA SER A 411 8.67 -22.16 -5.72
C SER A 411 9.63 -23.03 -6.53
N LEU A 412 9.19 -23.51 -7.70
CA LEU A 412 9.95 -24.44 -8.53
C LEU A 412 10.57 -23.75 -9.74
N PRO A 413 11.80 -24.12 -10.12
CA PRO A 413 12.43 -23.64 -11.34
C PRO A 413 11.73 -24.20 -12.58
N ALA A 414 11.83 -23.47 -13.70
CA ALA A 414 11.36 -23.93 -15.01
C ALA A 414 11.95 -25.31 -15.37
N GLY A 415 11.14 -26.16 -15.99
CA GLY A 415 11.46 -27.55 -16.34
C GLY A 415 11.15 -28.57 -15.24
N SER A 416 10.76 -28.12 -14.05
CA SER A 416 10.44 -29.03 -12.94
C SER A 416 9.16 -29.84 -13.22
N HIS A 417 9.11 -31.02 -12.60
CA HIS A 417 7.97 -31.91 -12.67
C HIS A 417 7.28 -31.97 -11.30
N ILE A 418 5.96 -31.92 -11.28
CA ILE A 418 5.13 -31.96 -10.09
C ILE A 418 4.30 -33.23 -10.12
N GLN A 419 4.28 -33.97 -9.03
CA GLN A 419 3.35 -35.08 -8.80
C GLN A 419 2.35 -34.69 -7.72
N VAL A 420 1.08 -34.77 -8.08
CA VAL A 420 -0.06 -34.74 -7.16
C VAL A 420 -0.55 -36.16 -6.98
N GLN A 421 -0.59 -36.65 -5.75
CA GLN A 421 -1.05 -38.00 -5.44
C GLN A 421 -2.14 -37.95 -4.37
N VAL A 422 -3.27 -38.61 -4.64
CA VAL A 422 -4.37 -38.77 -3.68
C VAL A 422 -4.43 -40.22 -3.21
N ILE A 423 -4.36 -40.43 -1.90
CA ILE A 423 -4.24 -41.77 -1.30
C ILE A 423 -5.14 -41.86 -0.05
N PRO A 424 -6.00 -42.88 0.09
CA PRO A 424 -6.68 -43.19 1.35
C PRO A 424 -5.68 -43.47 2.48
N ALA A 425 -5.93 -42.92 3.66
CA ALA A 425 -5.07 -43.04 4.83
C ALA A 425 -5.91 -43.16 6.10
N GLY A 426 -6.44 -44.36 6.37
CA GLY A 426 -7.31 -44.60 7.52
C GLY A 426 -8.68 -43.93 7.36
N ASP A 427 -9.02 -43.07 8.31
CA ASP A 427 -10.23 -42.23 8.34
C ASP A 427 -10.07 -40.89 7.57
N GLN A 428 -8.93 -40.71 6.90
CA GLN A 428 -8.60 -39.50 6.17
C GLN A 428 -8.18 -39.82 4.74
N LEU A 429 -8.28 -38.83 3.87
CA LEU A 429 -7.71 -38.82 2.54
C LEU A 429 -6.46 -37.94 2.53
N LYS A 430 -5.35 -38.48 2.03
CA LYS A 430 -4.07 -37.79 1.93
C LYS A 430 -3.87 -37.31 0.49
N LEU A 431 -3.78 -35.99 0.30
CA LEU A 431 -3.40 -35.36 -0.96
C LEU A 431 -1.97 -34.81 -0.82
N GLN A 432 -1.05 -35.26 -1.66
CA GLN A 432 0.37 -34.93 -1.57
C GLN A 432 0.85 -34.23 -2.84
N LEU A 433 1.53 -33.09 -2.69
CA LEU A 433 2.24 -32.37 -3.75
C LEU A 433 3.73 -32.56 -3.52
N SER A 434 4.43 -33.06 -4.53
CA SER A 434 5.87 -33.29 -4.48
C SER A 434 6.52 -32.99 -5.82
N PRO A 435 7.71 -32.38 -5.87
CA PRO A 435 8.45 -32.29 -7.10
C PRO A 435 9.11 -33.63 -7.41
N GLN A 436 9.24 -33.95 -8.70
CA GLN A 436 9.83 -35.18 -9.21
C GLN A 436 11.19 -34.87 -9.86
N LEU A 437 12.19 -35.68 -9.53
CA LEU A 437 13.46 -35.70 -10.25
C LEU A 437 13.29 -36.55 -11.52
N ARG A 438 13.31 -35.93 -12.70
CA ARG A 438 13.52 -36.69 -13.93
C ARG A 438 15.00 -37.00 -14.07
N CYS A 439 15.39 -38.22 -13.73
CA CYS A 439 16.66 -38.79 -14.14
C CYS A 439 16.43 -39.58 -15.44
N LYS A 440 16.39 -38.89 -16.59
CA LYS A 440 16.63 -39.51 -17.90
C LYS A 440 17.35 -38.49 -18.78
N ASP A 441 18.65 -38.76 -18.96
CA ASP A 441 19.56 -38.30 -20.00
C ASP A 441 20.39 -37.02 -19.77
N SER A 442 21.71 -37.25 -19.68
CA SER A 442 22.86 -36.36 -19.89
C SER A 442 23.34 -35.46 -18.73
N ASN A 443 24.48 -35.86 -18.13
CA ASN A 443 25.70 -35.09 -17.80
C ASN A 443 25.67 -33.57 -17.51
N LYS A 444 24.55 -32.98 -17.07
CA LYS A 444 24.54 -31.67 -16.43
C LYS A 444 24.23 -31.86 -14.95
N ALA A 445 25.17 -31.42 -14.13
CA ALA A 445 25.06 -31.45 -12.68
C ALA A 445 23.67 -31.00 -12.23
N THR A 446 23.03 -31.88 -11.46
CA THR A 446 21.80 -31.63 -10.71
C THR A 446 21.95 -30.31 -9.96
N ILE A 447 21.30 -29.24 -10.42
CA ILE A 447 21.29 -27.99 -9.67
C ILE A 447 20.45 -28.28 -8.42
N PRO A 448 21.02 -28.28 -7.20
CA PRO A 448 20.21 -28.36 -6.00
C PRO A 448 19.26 -27.17 -6.02
N ALA A 449 17.95 -27.44 -6.05
CA ALA A 449 16.95 -26.39 -5.96
C ALA A 449 17.12 -25.70 -4.60
N THR A 450 17.86 -24.60 -4.57
CA THR A 450 17.94 -23.74 -3.39
C THR A 450 16.51 -23.28 -3.11
N PRO A 451 15.96 -23.51 -1.91
CA PRO A 451 14.62 -23.05 -1.59
C PRO A 451 14.56 -21.53 -1.81
N PRO A 452 13.48 -21.01 -2.41
CA PRO A 452 13.33 -19.58 -2.63
C PRO A 452 13.46 -18.83 -1.30
N ILE A 453 14.15 -17.68 -1.33
CA ILE A 453 14.28 -16.85 -0.13
C ILE A 453 12.91 -16.22 0.12
N ARG A 454 12.29 -16.58 1.25
CA ARG A 454 11.00 -16.03 1.67
C ARG A 454 11.22 -15.20 2.93
N LYS A 455 10.84 -13.92 2.89
CA LYS A 455 10.88 -13.02 4.06
C LYS A 455 9.46 -12.87 4.60
N ALA A 456 9.28 -12.99 5.90
CA ALA A 456 7.99 -12.71 6.52
C ALA A 456 7.63 -11.23 6.35
N LEU A 457 6.38 -10.96 5.99
CA LEU A 457 5.80 -9.63 5.93
C LEU A 457 4.59 -9.61 6.85
N GLY A 458 4.81 -9.14 8.09
CA GLY A 458 3.81 -9.24 9.15
C GLY A 458 3.49 -10.70 9.52
N GLN A 459 2.30 -10.91 10.10
CA GLN A 459 1.89 -12.21 10.64
C GLN A 459 1.25 -13.16 9.64
N LEU A 460 0.81 -12.66 8.48
CA LEU A 460 -0.01 -13.40 7.51
C LEU A 460 0.68 -13.67 6.18
N LEU A 461 1.68 -12.86 5.82
CA LEU A 461 2.25 -12.85 4.47
C LEU A 461 3.73 -13.24 4.45
N MET A 462 4.16 -13.69 3.27
CA MET A 462 5.55 -13.87 2.89
C MET A 462 5.80 -13.10 1.60
N PHE A 463 6.98 -12.50 1.52
CA PHE A 463 7.50 -11.82 0.36
C PHE A 463 8.69 -12.59 -0.20
N GLN A 464 8.70 -12.81 -1.51
CA GLN A 464 9.81 -13.41 -2.23
C GLN A 464 10.57 -12.34 -3.04
N PRO A 465 11.74 -11.87 -2.57
CA PRO A 465 12.45 -10.72 -3.17
C PRO A 465 12.79 -10.92 -4.65
N GLU A 466 13.09 -12.14 -5.08
CA GLU A 466 13.54 -12.41 -6.44
C GLU A 466 12.42 -12.26 -7.47
N THR A 467 11.17 -12.41 -7.03
CA THR A 467 10.00 -12.37 -7.92
C THR A 467 9.06 -11.21 -7.62
N GLY A 468 9.28 -10.49 -6.52
CA GLY A 468 8.34 -9.51 -5.99
C GLY A 468 7.01 -10.11 -5.52
N THR A 469 6.88 -11.44 -5.46
CA THR A 469 5.58 -12.09 -5.17
C THR A 469 5.26 -12.03 -3.69
N ILE A 470 4.00 -11.70 -3.39
CA ILE A 470 3.40 -11.80 -2.06
C ILE A 470 2.51 -13.05 -2.02
N SER A 471 2.66 -13.86 -0.97
CA SER A 471 1.81 -15.01 -0.70
C SER A 471 1.43 -15.07 0.77
N LEU A 472 0.44 -15.90 1.11
CA LEU A 472 0.23 -16.27 2.50
C LEU A 472 1.46 -16.98 3.05
N ASN A 473 1.71 -16.77 4.34
CA ASN A 473 2.66 -17.57 5.07
C ASN A 473 2.08 -18.96 5.36
N ILE A 474 2.97 -19.85 5.82
CA ILE A 474 2.58 -21.24 6.03
C ILE A 474 1.65 -21.42 7.23
N ALA A 475 1.71 -20.53 8.22
CA ALA A 475 0.83 -20.58 9.38
C ALA A 475 -0.61 -20.23 8.99
N ALA A 476 -0.82 -19.12 8.29
CA ALA A 476 -2.10 -18.70 7.73
C ALA A 476 -2.68 -19.75 6.79
N THR A 477 -1.85 -20.32 5.92
CA THR A 477 -2.29 -21.40 5.03
C THR A 477 -2.75 -22.64 5.81
N LYS A 478 -2.05 -23.00 6.90
CA LYS A 478 -2.49 -24.09 7.80
C LYS A 478 -3.80 -23.77 8.48
N HIS A 479 -3.99 -22.53 8.96
CA HIS A 479 -5.24 -22.09 9.59
C HIS A 479 -6.42 -22.14 8.62
N LEU A 480 -6.22 -21.74 7.35
CA LEU A 480 -7.22 -21.91 6.29
C LEU A 480 -7.63 -23.38 6.12
N PHE A 481 -6.65 -24.30 6.03
CA PHE A 481 -6.94 -25.73 5.93
C PHE A 481 -7.69 -26.24 7.16
N GLN A 482 -7.30 -25.81 8.37
CA GLN A 482 -7.99 -26.18 9.61
C GLN A 482 -9.44 -25.66 9.63
N ALA A 483 -9.68 -24.43 9.18
CA ALA A 483 -11.01 -23.84 9.12
C ALA A 483 -11.95 -24.59 8.17
N ILE A 484 -11.43 -25.29 7.15
CA ILE A 484 -12.21 -26.14 6.23
C ILE A 484 -12.19 -27.64 6.62
N GLY A 485 -11.80 -27.96 7.86
CA GLY A 485 -11.77 -29.33 8.38
C GLY A 485 -10.57 -30.16 7.92
N GLY A 486 -9.65 -29.58 7.15
CA GLY A 486 -8.43 -30.22 6.69
C GLY A 486 -7.21 -29.96 7.57
N LYS A 487 -6.08 -30.57 7.20
CA LYS A 487 -4.79 -30.34 7.84
C LYS A 487 -3.68 -30.29 6.81
N LEU A 488 -2.86 -29.23 6.86
CA LEU A 488 -1.67 -29.09 6.02
C LEU A 488 -0.39 -29.40 6.80
N ILE A 489 0.45 -30.26 6.23
CA ILE A 489 1.81 -30.54 6.68
C ILE A 489 2.78 -30.18 5.55
N VAL A 490 3.82 -29.42 5.88
CA VAL A 490 4.89 -29.09 4.95
C VAL A 490 6.21 -29.63 5.48
N ARG A 491 6.94 -30.35 4.64
CA ARG A 491 8.24 -30.95 4.97
C ARG A 491 9.26 -30.56 3.91
N GLN A 492 10.39 -30.03 4.34
CA GLN A 492 11.54 -29.84 3.47
C GLN A 492 12.33 -31.15 3.38
N ARG A 493 12.62 -31.59 2.15
CA ARG A 493 13.41 -32.79 1.86
C ARG A 493 14.71 -32.35 1.17
N PRO A 494 15.89 -32.75 1.68
CA PRO A 494 17.19 -32.31 1.15
C PRO A 494 17.37 -32.51 -0.36
N HIS A 495 16.74 -33.53 -0.96
CA HIS A 495 16.88 -33.88 -2.38
C HIS A 495 15.62 -33.63 -3.22
N TYR A 496 14.48 -33.37 -2.59
CA TYR A 496 13.17 -33.25 -3.25
C TYR A 496 12.49 -31.90 -2.93
N GLY A 497 13.21 -30.94 -2.37
CA GLY A 497 12.64 -29.64 -2.00
C GLY A 497 11.44 -29.74 -1.06
N GLU A 498 10.47 -28.85 -1.25
CA GLU A 498 9.27 -28.75 -0.43
C GLU A 498 8.26 -29.84 -0.80
N VAL A 499 7.79 -30.62 0.18
CA VAL A 499 6.68 -31.57 0.03
C VAL A 499 5.52 -31.10 0.89
N MET A 500 4.37 -30.86 0.25
CA MET A 500 3.15 -30.42 0.91
C MET A 500 2.15 -31.58 0.98
N THR A 501 1.52 -31.77 2.12
CA THR A 501 0.58 -32.89 2.34
C THR A 501 -0.65 -32.38 3.06
N ILE A 502 -1.80 -32.50 2.40
CA ILE A 502 -3.12 -32.16 2.91
C ILE A 502 -3.79 -33.46 3.38
N PHE A 503 -4.44 -33.40 4.53
CA PHE A 503 -5.32 -34.45 5.04
C PHE A 503 -6.74 -33.91 5.10
N LEU A 504 -7.69 -34.65 4.55
CA LEU A 504 -9.12 -34.34 4.59
C LEU A 504 -9.86 -35.49 5.29
N PRO A 505 -10.78 -35.23 6.22
CA PRO A 505 -11.54 -36.28 6.89
C PRO A 505 -12.52 -36.93 5.91
N LEU A 506 -12.58 -38.27 5.95
CA LEU A 506 -13.59 -39.00 5.21
C LEU A 506 -14.96 -38.83 5.88
N GLU A 507 -16.02 -38.90 5.09
CA GLU A 507 -17.36 -39.04 5.64
C GLU A 507 -17.47 -40.38 6.38
N VAL A 508 -17.69 -40.32 7.70
CA VAL A 508 -17.93 -41.52 8.50
C VAL A 508 -19.32 -42.04 8.14
N SER A 509 -19.39 -42.98 7.19
CA SER A 509 -20.61 -43.74 6.95
C SER A 509 -20.93 -44.53 8.21
N ASN A 510 -21.91 -44.05 8.98
CA ASN A 510 -22.46 -44.76 10.12
C ASN A 510 -23.22 -45.99 9.60
N LYS A 511 -22.50 -47.06 9.24
CA LYS A 511 -23.12 -48.34 8.90
C LYS A 511 -23.94 -48.77 10.11
N GLN A 512 -25.24 -48.89 9.88
CA GLN A 512 -26.25 -49.34 10.83
C GLN A 512 -25.70 -50.41 11.76
N LYS A 513 -25.79 -50.17 13.08
CA LYS A 513 -25.73 -51.22 14.09
C LYS A 513 -26.61 -52.38 13.60
N PRO A 514 -26.10 -53.62 13.47
CA PRO A 514 -26.97 -54.76 13.22
C PRO A 514 -27.92 -54.86 14.41
N THR A 515 -29.20 -54.65 14.17
CA THR A 515 -30.27 -54.94 15.10
C THR A 515 -30.21 -56.43 15.39
N VAL A 516 -29.64 -56.78 16.54
CA VAL A 516 -29.76 -58.13 17.11
C VAL A 516 -31.23 -58.31 17.43
N LYS A 517 -31.95 -59.04 16.57
CA LYS A 517 -33.23 -59.63 16.94
C LYS A 517 -32.92 -60.76 17.93
N ASN A 518 -33.23 -60.53 19.21
CA ASN A 518 -33.49 -61.61 20.15
C ASN A 518 -34.96 -62.02 20.05
#